data_AF-A0A9D4QHY0-F1
#
_entry.id   AF-A0A9D4QHY0-F1
#
_cell.length_a   1.000
_cell.length_b   1.000
_cell.length_c   1.000
_cell.angle_alpha   90.00
_cell.angle_beta   90.00
_cell.angle_gamma   90.00
#
_symmetry.space_group_name_H-M   'P 1'
#
loop_
_entity.id
_entity.type
_entity.pdbx_description
1 polymer ?
#
loop_
_entity_poly.entity_id
_entity_poly.type
_entity_poly.pdbx_seq_one_letter_code
_entity_poly.pdbx_strand_id
1 'polypeptide(L)'
;MQASPNVVRTPLEVSVTDSVASVGGVAMLRCLVPPAAREYVSLTAWVSDDDVTVLPSTDVSSNRSRFQAFSSGLLVVNGVTRNDERRRFRCVVKDSLTGEKVESGIWGKFVVTGSQYDKCTERADSRAFP
;
A
#
# COMPACT_ATOMS: atom_id res chain seq x y z
N MET A 1 3.56 -43.68 23.84
CA MET A 1 2.54 -42.99 23.00
C MET A 1 2.91 -41.51 23.00
N GLN A 2 3.55 -41.05 21.92
CA GLN A 2 4.09 -39.70 21.84
C GLN A 2 2.96 -38.74 21.50
N ALA A 3 2.64 -37.81 22.40
CA ALA A 3 1.68 -36.76 22.14
C ALA A 3 2.22 -35.89 21.01
N SER A 4 1.56 -35.93 19.86
CA SER A 4 1.81 -35.01 18.75
C SER A 4 1.48 -33.60 19.25
N PRO A 5 2.41 -32.63 19.20
CA PRO A 5 2.06 -31.27 19.57
C PRO A 5 0.97 -30.83 18.61
N ASN A 6 -0.22 -30.55 19.16
CA ASN A 6 -1.28 -29.88 18.44
C ASN A 6 -0.69 -28.56 17.92
N VAL A 7 -0.30 -28.54 16.65
CA VAL A 7 0.08 -27.31 15.96
C VAL A 7 -1.22 -26.52 15.86
N VAL A 8 -1.46 -25.66 16.85
CA VAL A 8 -2.53 -24.67 16.78
C VAL A 8 -2.12 -23.74 15.64
N ARG A 9 -2.71 -23.98 14.46
CA ARG A 9 -2.49 -23.12 13.30
C ARG A 9 -3.31 -21.87 13.54
N THR A 10 -2.64 -20.82 14.00
CA THR A 10 -3.28 -19.50 14.06
C THR A 10 -3.61 -19.08 12.62
N PRO A 11 -4.85 -18.69 12.32
CA PRO A 11 -5.18 -18.16 11.01
C PRO A 11 -4.27 -16.96 10.71
N LEU A 12 -3.73 -16.92 9.50
CA LEU A 12 -2.95 -15.77 9.06
C LEU A 12 -3.88 -14.57 8.98
N GLU A 13 -3.67 -13.57 9.81
CA GLU A 13 -4.44 -12.33 9.79
C GLU A 13 -3.50 -11.18 9.42
N VAL A 14 -3.81 -10.49 8.32
CA VAL A 14 -3.05 -9.33 7.86
C VAL A 14 -3.93 -8.10 7.86
N SER A 15 -3.32 -6.95 8.12
CA SER A 15 -4.01 -5.66 8.23
C SER A 15 -3.31 -4.62 7.35
N VAL A 16 -3.98 -3.52 7.06
CA VAL A 16 -3.41 -2.40 6.30
C VAL A 16 -3.44 -1.14 7.13
N THR A 17 -2.34 -0.37 7.12
CA THR A 17 -2.30 0.95 7.77
C THR A 17 -3.04 1.99 6.95
N ASP A 18 -3.79 2.89 7.59
CA ASP A 18 -4.16 4.15 6.97
C ASP A 18 -2.93 5.04 6.71
N SER A 19 -3.07 5.94 5.76
CA SER A 19 -1.99 6.85 5.35
C SER A 19 -2.56 8.23 5.07
N VAL A 20 -1.79 9.25 5.40
CA VAL A 20 -2.17 10.65 5.17
C VAL A 20 -1.30 11.19 4.03
N ALA A 21 -1.92 11.83 3.05
CA ALA A 21 -1.19 12.40 1.92
C ALA A 21 -1.82 13.69 1.44
N SER A 22 -1.00 14.60 0.91
CA SER A 22 -1.50 15.83 0.32
C SER A 22 -2.03 15.64 -1.09
N VAL A 23 -2.98 16.47 -1.52
CA VAL A 23 -3.43 16.52 -2.93
C VAL A 23 -2.23 16.80 -3.84
N GLY A 24 -2.02 15.96 -4.86
CA GLY A 24 -0.85 16.01 -5.75
C GLY A 24 0.43 15.42 -5.17
N GLY A 25 0.43 15.04 -3.89
CA GLY A 25 1.54 14.40 -3.20
C GLY A 25 1.62 12.89 -3.44
N VAL A 26 2.33 12.21 -2.54
CA VAL A 26 2.55 10.76 -2.57
C VAL A 26 1.96 10.14 -1.31
N ALA A 27 1.14 9.11 -1.47
CA ALA A 27 0.61 8.31 -0.35
C ALA A 27 1.29 6.94 -0.29
N MET A 28 1.35 6.37 0.92
CA MET A 28 2.00 5.09 1.16
C MET A 28 1.18 4.21 2.10
N LEU A 29 0.70 3.06 1.62
CA LEU A 29 0.04 2.06 2.48
C LEU A 29 1.00 0.92 2.79
N ARG A 30 0.94 0.41 4.03
CA ARG A 30 1.73 -0.73 4.46
C ARG A 30 0.82 -1.89 4.87
N CYS A 31 1.12 -3.06 4.34
CA CYS A 31 0.53 -4.32 4.78
C CYS A 31 1.25 -4.77 6.05
N LEU A 32 0.53 -4.79 7.16
CA LEU A 32 0.97 -5.29 8.45
C LEU A 32 0.83 -6.80 8.47
N VAL A 33 1.94 -7.48 8.25
CA VAL A 33 2.06 -8.93 8.43
C VAL A 33 2.57 -9.22 9.85
N PRO A 34 1.93 -10.14 10.60
CA PRO A 34 2.39 -10.56 11.92
C PRO A 34 3.84 -11.06 11.86
N PRO A 35 4.69 -10.74 12.86
CA PRO A 35 6.10 -11.13 12.84
C PRO A 35 6.30 -12.65 12.74
N ALA A 36 5.40 -13.44 13.34
CA ALA A 36 5.42 -14.89 13.24
C ALA A 36 5.25 -15.41 11.81
N ALA A 37 4.68 -14.62 10.89
CA ALA A 37 4.37 -15.00 9.52
C ALA A 37 5.21 -14.30 8.45
N ARG A 38 5.99 -13.27 8.82
CA ARG A 38 6.80 -12.48 7.88
C ARG A 38 7.82 -13.30 7.08
N GLU A 39 8.27 -14.44 7.59
CA GLU A 39 9.29 -15.26 6.92
C GLU A 39 8.72 -16.17 5.82
N TYR A 40 7.43 -16.49 5.87
CA TYR A 40 6.77 -17.38 4.90
C TYR A 40 5.62 -16.72 4.13
N VAL A 41 5.33 -15.46 4.42
CA VAL A 41 4.28 -14.69 3.74
C VAL A 41 4.89 -13.69 2.76
N SER A 42 4.39 -13.69 1.53
CA SER A 42 4.82 -12.76 0.48
C SER A 42 3.65 -11.96 -0.07
N LEU A 43 3.82 -10.65 -0.24
CA LEU A 43 2.80 -9.81 -0.89
C LEU A 43 2.63 -10.26 -2.34
N THR A 44 1.39 -10.58 -2.71
CA THR A 44 1.03 -11.01 -4.06
C THR A 44 0.37 -9.91 -4.86
N ALA A 45 -0.50 -9.12 -4.24
CA ALA A 45 -1.20 -8.03 -4.92
C ALA A 45 -1.75 -7.02 -3.90
N TRP A 46 -2.11 -5.83 -4.40
CA TRP A 46 -3.02 -4.91 -3.75
C TRP A 46 -4.31 -4.85 -4.56
N VAL A 47 -5.44 -4.92 -3.87
CA VAL A 47 -6.76 -4.84 -4.51
C VAL A 47 -7.47 -3.61 -3.97
N SER A 48 -8.07 -2.82 -4.85
CA SER A 48 -8.90 -1.69 -4.47
C SER A 48 -10.38 -2.05 -4.54
N ASP A 49 -11.22 -1.26 -3.87
CA ASP A 49 -12.68 -1.37 -3.91
C ASP A 49 -13.26 -1.10 -5.31
N ASP A 50 -12.56 -0.34 -6.15
CA ASP A 50 -12.89 -0.10 -7.56
C ASP A 50 -12.43 -1.23 -8.52
N ASP A 51 -12.24 -2.45 -8.02
CA ASP A 51 -11.75 -3.62 -8.78
C ASP A 51 -10.33 -3.47 -9.39
N VAL A 52 -9.59 -2.44 -8.97
CA VAL A 52 -8.21 -2.21 -9.42
C VAL A 52 -7.27 -3.17 -8.69
N THR A 53 -6.58 -4.02 -9.44
CA THR A 53 -5.53 -4.91 -8.91
C THR A 53 -4.15 -4.39 -9.29
N VAL A 54 -3.32 -4.11 -8.30
CA VAL A 54 -1.94 -3.64 -8.45
C VAL A 54 -1.00 -4.77 -8.06
N LEU A 55 -0.25 -5.28 -9.03
CA LEU A 55 0.73 -6.35 -8.82
C LEU A 55 2.10 -5.76 -8.44
N PRO A 56 2.84 -6.39 -7.51
CA PRO A 56 4.20 -6.00 -7.21
C PRO A 56 5.05 -6.17 -8.47
N SER A 57 5.57 -5.06 -8.98
CA SER A 57 6.28 -5.04 -10.26
C SER A 57 7.78 -5.00 -10.03
N THR A 58 8.53 -5.87 -10.70
CA THR A 58 10.00 -5.80 -10.75
C THR A 58 10.50 -4.85 -11.84
N ASP A 59 9.62 -4.51 -12.79
CA ASP A 59 9.97 -3.78 -13.99
C ASP A 59 9.61 -2.29 -13.87
N VAL A 60 10.59 -1.51 -13.41
CA VAL A 60 10.50 -0.05 -13.25
C VAL A 60 10.18 0.66 -14.59
N SER A 61 10.40 -0.01 -15.73
CA SER A 61 10.21 0.54 -17.08
C SER A 61 8.74 0.54 -17.55
N SER A 62 7.91 -0.37 -17.01
CA SER A 62 6.46 -0.38 -17.26
C SER A 62 5.67 0.46 -16.25
N ASN A 63 6.39 1.09 -15.31
CA ASN A 63 5.88 1.77 -14.12
C ASN A 63 5.40 3.22 -14.39
N ARG A 64 4.67 3.42 -15.51
CA ARG A 64 4.01 4.70 -15.82
C ARG A 64 2.66 4.84 -15.09
N SER A 65 2.27 3.81 -14.36
CA SER A 65 1.08 3.82 -13.51
C SER A 65 1.36 4.56 -12.22
N ARG A 66 0.38 5.36 -11.78
CA ARG A 66 0.45 6.11 -10.52
C ARG A 66 0.55 5.22 -9.27
N PHE A 67 0.20 3.94 -9.39
CA PHE A 67 0.25 2.94 -8.33
C PHE A 67 1.47 2.04 -8.49
N GLN A 68 2.26 1.91 -7.44
CA GLN A 68 3.47 1.10 -7.42
C GLN A 68 3.46 0.21 -6.18
N ALA A 69 3.32 -1.10 -6.39
CA ALA A 69 3.37 -2.09 -5.32
C ALA A 69 4.77 -2.69 -5.20
N PHE A 70 5.21 -2.91 -3.96
CA PHE A 70 6.47 -3.55 -3.63
C PHE A 70 6.22 -4.88 -2.92
N SER A 71 7.08 -5.87 -3.20
CA SER A 71 7.05 -7.18 -2.53
C SER A 71 7.24 -7.09 -1.01
N SER A 72 7.79 -5.98 -0.51
CA SER A 72 7.90 -5.66 0.92
C SER A 72 6.55 -5.40 1.61
N GLY A 73 5.45 -5.33 0.86
CA GLY A 73 4.14 -4.98 1.38
C GLY A 73 3.90 -3.47 1.45
N LEU A 74 4.63 -2.68 0.66
CA LEU A 74 4.39 -1.25 0.50
C LEU A 74 3.63 -0.99 -0.81
N LEU A 75 2.59 -0.15 -0.76
CA LEU A 75 1.94 0.42 -1.94
C LEU A 75 2.16 1.93 -1.94
N VAL A 76 2.77 2.43 -3.01
CA VAL A 76 3.02 3.85 -3.22
C VAL A 76 2.06 4.36 -4.28
N VAL A 77 1.38 5.46 -3.99
CA VAL A 77 0.46 6.13 -4.91
C VAL A 77 0.93 7.55 -5.15
N ASN A 78 1.30 7.85 -6.38
CA ASN A 78 1.76 9.17 -6.81
C ASN A 78 0.60 10.01 -7.34
N GLY A 79 0.62 11.31 -7.12
CA GLY A 79 -0.41 12.22 -7.62
C GLY A 79 -1.78 11.94 -6.98
N VAL A 80 -1.79 11.85 -5.65
CA VAL A 80 -3.01 11.57 -4.86
C VAL A 80 -4.07 12.64 -5.15
N THR A 81 -5.28 12.21 -5.46
CA THR A 81 -6.41 13.12 -5.71
C THR A 81 -7.43 13.02 -4.58
N ARG A 82 -8.31 14.01 -4.45
CA ARG A 82 -9.43 13.94 -3.50
C ARG A 82 -10.38 12.76 -3.78
N ASN A 83 -10.38 12.22 -4.99
CA ASN A 83 -11.14 11.02 -5.31
C ASN A 83 -10.53 9.75 -4.69
N ASP A 84 -9.21 9.74 -4.46
CA ASP A 84 -8.51 8.61 -3.83
C ASP A 84 -8.85 8.44 -2.35
N GLU A 85 -9.36 9.47 -1.68
CA GLU A 85 -9.88 9.39 -0.31
C GLU A 85 -11.05 8.40 -0.20
N ARG A 86 -11.86 8.29 -1.27
CA ARG A 86 -12.98 7.34 -1.33
C ARG A 86 -12.51 5.92 -1.63
N ARG A 87 -11.30 5.77 -2.17
CA ARG A 87 -10.75 4.47 -2.54
C ARG A 87 -10.15 3.80 -1.32
N ARG A 88 -10.47 2.52 -1.20
CA ARG A 88 -9.95 1.66 -0.15
C ARG A 88 -9.09 0.58 -0.79
N PHE A 89 -8.06 0.14 -0.08
CA PHE A 89 -7.12 -0.86 -0.55
C PHE A 89 -6.97 -1.98 0.47
N ARG A 90 -6.92 -3.21 -0.02
CA ARG A 90 -6.60 -4.40 0.74
C ARG A 90 -5.33 -5.03 0.18
N CYS A 91 -4.47 -5.53 1.06
CA CYS A 91 -3.33 -6.32 0.62
C CYS A 91 -3.72 -7.79 0.50
N VAL A 92 -3.22 -8.44 -0.54
CA VAL A 92 -3.33 -9.87 -0.75
C VAL A 92 -1.95 -10.46 -0.60
N VAL A 93 -1.81 -11.35 0.37
CA VAL A 93 -0.57 -12.05 0.64
C VAL A 93 -0.74 -13.53 0.33
N LYS A 94 0.36 -14.20 0.02
CA LYS A 94 0.40 -15.65 -0.17
C LYS A 94 1.24 -16.25 0.94
N ASP A 95 0.68 -17.23 1.61
CA ASP A 95 1.37 -18.06 2.57
C ASP A 95 2.12 -19.17 1.81
N SER A 96 3.43 -19.26 2.02
CA SER A 96 4.29 -20.24 1.34
C SER A 96 4.24 -21.63 1.98
N LEU A 97 3.78 -21.75 3.22
CA LEU A 97 3.63 -23.02 3.93
C LEU A 97 2.36 -23.77 3.49
N THR A 98 1.26 -23.03 3.29
CA THR A 98 -0.04 -23.58 2.87
C THR A 98 -0.31 -23.41 1.39
N GLY A 99 0.32 -22.42 0.75
CA GLY A 99 -0.01 -21.99 -0.61
C GLY A 99 -1.27 -21.13 -0.71
N GLU A 100 -1.95 -20.86 0.41
CA GLU A 100 -3.21 -20.12 0.45
C GLU A 100 -2.96 -18.61 0.25
N LYS A 101 -3.90 -17.95 -0.42
CA LYS A 101 -3.91 -16.50 -0.57
C LYS A 101 -4.86 -15.90 0.45
N VAL A 102 -4.33 -15.03 1.29
CA VAL A 102 -5.06 -14.39 2.37
C VAL A 102 -5.14 -12.90 2.08
N GLU A 103 -6.35 -12.34 2.21
CA GLU A 103 -6.62 -10.93 2.04
C GLU A 103 -6.66 -10.24 3.40
N SER A 104 -6.29 -8.95 3.45
CA SER A 104 -6.38 -8.20 4.71
C SER A 104 -7.84 -8.04 5.15
N GLY A 105 -8.11 -8.38 6.41
CA GLY A 105 -9.44 -8.20 7.00
C GLY A 105 -9.84 -6.74 7.13
N ILE A 106 -8.86 -5.83 7.22
CA ILE A 106 -9.07 -4.39 7.32
C ILE A 106 -8.65 -3.70 6.04
N TRP A 107 -9.51 -2.78 5.58
CA TRP A 107 -9.24 -1.91 4.45
C TRP A 107 -8.38 -0.71 4.86
N GLY A 108 -7.30 -0.48 4.12
CA GLY A 108 -6.54 0.76 4.19
C GLY A 108 -7.23 1.88 3.43
N LYS A 109 -7.16 3.09 3.98
CA LYS A 109 -7.70 4.31 3.37
C LYS A 109 -6.66 5.41 3.33
N PHE A 110 -6.81 6.31 2.37
CA PHE A 110 -6.05 7.53 2.30
C PHE A 110 -6.82 8.67 2.95
N VAL A 111 -6.15 9.39 3.85
CA VAL A 111 -6.65 10.66 4.38
C VAL A 111 -5.98 11.76 3.57
N VAL A 112 -6.76 12.43 2.72
CA VAL A 112 -6.21 13.44 1.82
C VAL A 112 -6.25 14.80 2.50
N THR A 113 -5.08 15.40 2.72
CA THR A 113 -4.93 16.72 3.34
C THR A 113 -4.58 17.79 2.30
N GLY A 114 -4.96 19.04 2.54
CA GLY A 114 -4.63 20.17 1.68
C GLY A 114 -5.74 20.65 0.73
N SER A 115 -5.74 21.98 0.54
CA SER A 115 -6.40 22.69 -0.56
C SER A 115 -5.45 22.77 -1.76
N GLN A 116 -5.98 22.97 -2.97
CA GLN A 116 -5.23 23.07 -4.25
C GLN A 116 -4.22 24.24 -4.34
N TYR A 117 -3.73 24.77 -3.22
CA TYR A 117 -3.02 26.04 -3.09
C TYR A 117 -1.75 25.96 -2.24
N ASP A 118 -0.92 24.95 -2.47
CA ASP A 118 0.48 24.96 -2.05
C ASP A 118 1.37 24.50 -3.20
N LYS A 119 1.20 25.14 -4.37
CA LYS A 119 2.37 25.37 -5.22
C LYS A 119 3.21 26.37 -4.44
N CYS A 120 4.25 25.90 -3.75
CA CYS A 120 5.38 26.78 -3.43
C CYS A 120 5.72 27.52 -4.72
N THR A 121 5.42 28.82 -4.74
CA THR A 121 5.64 29.70 -5.87
C THR A 121 7.14 29.98 -5.91
N GLU A 122 7.92 29.01 -6.37
CA GLU A 122 9.25 29.28 -6.89
C GLU A 122 9.08 29.89 -8.29
N ARG A 123 9.00 31.22 -8.35
CA ARG A 123 9.58 32.10 -9.38
C ARG A 123 8.92 33.48 -9.35
N ALA A 124 9.52 34.39 -8.58
CA ALA A 124 9.77 35.78 -8.99
C ALA A 124 10.52 36.53 -7.87
N ASP A 125 11.83 36.32 -7.75
CA ASP A 125 12.73 37.45 -7.52
C ASP A 125 14.03 37.19 -8.29
N SER A 126 13.96 37.46 -9.59
CA SER A 126 15.12 37.70 -10.41
C SER A 126 14.82 38.98 -11.15
N ARG A 127 15.51 40.06 -10.72
CA ARG A 127 15.53 41.43 -11.28
C ARG A 127 14.36 42.35 -10.94
N ALA A 128 14.63 43.27 -10.03
CA ALA A 128 14.30 44.68 -10.22
C ALA A 128 15.55 45.55 -9.86
N PHE A 129 16.22 46.04 -10.90
CA PHE A 129 17.02 47.28 -10.89
C PHE A 129 16.06 48.48 -10.76
N PRO A 130 16.47 49.69 -10.31
CA PRO A 130 17.64 50.45 -10.77
C PRO A 130 18.84 50.48 -9.81
#